data_AF-A0A349Y0M9-F1
#
_entry.id   AF-A0A349Y0M9-F1
#
_cell.length_a   1.000
_cell.length_b   1.000
_cell.length_c   1.000
_cell.angle_alpha   90.00
_cell.angle_beta   90.00
_cell.angle_gamma   90.00
#
_symmetry.space_group_name_H-M   'P 1'
#
loop_
_entity.id
_entity.type
_entity.pdbx_description
1 polymer ?
#
loop_
_entity_poly.entity_id
_entity_poly.type
_entity_poly.pdbx_seq_one_letter_code
_entity_poly.pdbx_strand_id
1 'polypeptide(L)' 'ANILARPLIKMAPQLVTHLAPGGTVILSGILASQRWKVLSAYNGARLSHVRTIWRNGWVTLHLRKD' A
#
# COMPACT_ATOMS: atom_id res chain seq x y z
N ALA A 1 -7.66 2.51 0.50
CA ALA A 1 -7.51 3.86 1.09
C ALA A 1 -6.98 4.82 0.03
N ASN A 2 -7.63 5.97 -0.17
CA ASN A 2 -7.21 7.01 -1.13
C ASN A 2 -6.74 8.26 -0.37
N ILE A 3 -5.54 8.21 0.19
CA ILE A 3 -5.01 9.26 1.07
C ILE A 3 -3.50 9.44 0.83
N LEU A 4 -2.92 10.48 1.44
CA LEU A 4 -1.50 10.82 1.29
C LEU A 4 -0.55 9.69 1.72
N ALA A 5 0.63 9.64 1.10
CA ALA A 5 1.63 8.60 1.34
C ALA A 5 2.12 8.52 2.80
N ARG A 6 2.33 9.66 3.49
CA ARG A 6 2.82 9.67 4.88
C ARG A 6 1.84 9.01 5.86
N PRO A 7 0.53 9.35 5.86
CA PRO A 7 -0.48 8.60 6.61
C PRO A 7 -0.50 7.11 6.30
N LEU A 8 -0.47 6.72 5.01
CA LEU A 8 -0.45 5.31 4.61
C LEU A 8 0.73 4.55 5.24
N ILE A 9 1.93 5.12 5.18
CA ILE A 9 3.13 4.53 5.79
C ILE A 9 2.96 4.35 7.31
N LYS A 10 2.47 5.38 8.02
CA LYS A 10 2.27 5.32 9.48
C LYS A 10 1.23 4.26 9.88
N MET A 11 0.19 4.09 9.07
CA MET A 11 -0.90 3.15 9.35
C MET A 11 -0.54 1.70 9.01
N ALA A 12 0.53 1.44 8.25
CA ALA A 12 0.83 0.12 7.72
C ALA A 12 0.83 -0.99 8.81
N PRO A 13 1.55 -0.88 9.94
CA PRO A 13 1.57 -1.95 10.94
C PRO A 13 0.19 -2.27 11.50
N GLN A 14 -0.58 -1.25 11.86
CA GLN A 14 -1.93 -1.43 12.42
C GLN A 14 -2.91 -1.95 11.36
N LEU A 15 -2.78 -1.52 10.10
CA LEU A 15 -3.69 -1.96 9.06
C LEU A 15 -3.50 -3.47 8.77
N VAL A 16 -2.25 -3.94 8.69
CA VAL A 16 -2.00 -5.37 8.38
C VAL A 16 -2.43 -6.32 9.50
N THR A 17 -2.38 -5.89 10.77
CA THR A 17 -2.85 -6.72 11.89
C THR A 17 -4.34 -6.98 11.83
N HIS A 18 -5.13 -6.07 11.24
CA HIS A 18 -6.57 -6.22 11.07
C HIS A 18 -6.97 -6.97 9.78
N LEU A 19 -6.00 -7.37 8.95
CA LEU A 19 -6.28 -8.10 7.73
C LEU A 19 -6.34 -9.61 7.98
N ALA A 20 -7.38 -10.28 7.48
CA ALA A 20 -7.45 -11.74 7.47
C ALA A 20 -6.36 -12.35 6.57
N PRO A 21 -5.93 -13.61 6.82
CA PRO A 21 -5.08 -14.36 5.89
C PRO A 21 -5.69 -14.39 4.48
N GLY A 22 -4.86 -14.25 3.44
CA GLY A 22 -5.31 -14.11 2.05
C GLY A 22 -5.95 -12.76 1.71
N GLY A 23 -6.14 -11.87 2.69
CA GLY A 23 -6.78 -10.58 2.54
C GLY A 23 -6.01 -9.62 1.63
N THR A 24 -6.72 -8.66 1.05
CA THR A 24 -6.18 -7.72 0.06
C THR A 24 -6.29 -6.28 0.55
N VAL A 25 -5.28 -5.47 0.22
CA VAL A 25 -5.24 -4.03 0.48
C VAL A 25 -5.05 -3.28 -0.84
N ILE A 26 -5.92 -2.30 -1.09
CA ILE A 26 -5.81 -1.37 -2.22
C ILE A 26 -5.51 0.04 -1.68
N LEU A 27 -4.38 0.61 -2.08
CA LEU A 27 -3.93 1.95 -1.67
C LEU A 27 -3.84 2.85 -2.91
N SER A 28 -4.52 3.98 -2.91
CA SER A 28 -4.52 4.98 -3.98
C SER A 28 -4.23 6.38 -3.43
N GLY A 29 -4.16 7.38 -4.31
CA GLY A 29 -3.81 8.76 -3.91
C GLY A 29 -2.32 8.95 -3.64
N ILE A 30 -1.48 8.06 -4.19
CA ILE A 30 -0.04 8.06 -4.00
C ILE A 30 0.61 8.72 -5.23
N LEU A 31 1.43 9.74 -5.04
CA LEU A 31 2.26 10.27 -6.11
C LEU A 31 3.25 9.21 -6.58
N ALA A 32 3.49 9.11 -7.90
CA ALA A 32 4.44 8.17 -8.49
C ALA A 32 5.83 8.21 -7.82
N SER A 33 6.31 9.41 -7.49
CA SER A 33 7.58 9.63 -6.77
C SER A 33 7.60 9.09 -5.34
N GLN A 34 6.44 8.90 -4.71
CA GLN A 34 6.29 8.40 -3.35
C GLN A 34 6.02 6.89 -3.29
N ARG A 35 5.76 6.24 -4.43
CA ARG A 35 5.40 4.82 -4.56
C ARG A 35 6.29 3.91 -3.73
N TRP A 36 7.61 4.00 -3.90
CA TRP A 36 8.56 3.09 -3.25
C TRP A 36 8.55 3.19 -1.73
N LYS A 37 8.32 4.39 -1.18
CA LYS A 37 8.22 4.58 0.27
C LYS A 37 6.99 3.89 0.85
N VAL A 38 5.85 4.01 0.17
CA VAL A 38 4.61 3.32 0.59
C VAL A 38 4.77 1.82 0.43
N LEU A 39 5.28 1.35 -0.72
CA LEU A 39 5.46 -0.07 -0.97
C LEU A 39 6.38 -0.73 0.06
N SER A 40 7.51 -0.10 0.36
CA SER A 40 8.47 -0.60 1.36
C SER A 40 7.85 -0.74 2.75
N ALA A 41 7.03 0.25 3.18
CA ALA A 41 6.36 0.20 4.48
C ALA A 41 5.39 -0.99 4.60
N TYR A 42 4.61 -1.27 3.55
CA TYR A 42 3.66 -2.38 3.59
C TYR A 42 4.36 -3.74 3.36
N ASN A 43 5.43 -3.80 2.57
CA ASN A 43 6.28 -5.00 2.47
C ASN A 43 6.91 -5.34 3.82
N GLY A 44 7.46 -4.35 4.52
CA GLY A 44 8.00 -4.53 5.88
C GLY A 44 6.93 -4.95 6.90
N ALA A 45 5.66 -4.64 6.63
CA ALA A 45 4.51 -5.10 7.41
C ALA A 45 3.97 -6.47 6.98
N ARG A 46 4.70 -7.24 6.15
CA ARG A 46 4.36 -8.60 5.67
C ARG A 46 3.19 -8.66 4.68
N LEU A 47 3.08 -7.66 3.81
CA LEU A 47 2.24 -7.75 2.61
C LEU A 47 3.10 -7.94 1.36
N SER A 48 2.60 -8.75 0.44
CA SER A 48 3.19 -8.99 -0.86
C SER A 48 2.62 -8.06 -1.92
N HIS A 49 3.48 -7.56 -2.80
CA HIS A 49 3.06 -6.70 -3.92
C HIS A 49 2.43 -7.52 -5.03
N VAL A 50 1.20 -7.17 -5.41
CA VAL A 50 0.48 -7.84 -6.50
C VAL A 50 0.59 -7.04 -7.81
N ARG A 51 0.25 -5.75 -7.77
CA ARG A 51 0.24 -4.90 -8.96
C ARG A 51 0.34 -3.41 -8.61
N THR A 52 0.92 -2.62 -9.50
CA THR A 52 0.79 -1.16 -9.48
C THR A 52 -0.01 -0.71 -10.71
N ILE A 53 -1.00 0.15 -10.51
CA ILE A 53 -1.75 0.83 -11.56
C ILE A 53 -1.27 2.28 -11.61
N TRP A 54 -0.95 2.78 -12.79
CA TRP A 54 -0.42 4.13 -13.01
C TRP A 54 -1.45 5.00 -13.71
N ARG A 55 -1.59 6.26 -13.27
CA ARG A 55 -2.51 7.23 -13.89
C ARG A 55 -2.04 8.67 -13.62
N ASN A 56 -1.66 9.40 -14.67
CA ASN A 56 -1.37 10.84 -14.63
C ASN A 56 -0.45 11.28 -13.47
N GLY A 57 0.67 10.58 -13.25
CA GLY A 57 1.60 10.88 -12.16
C GLY A 57 1.20 10.34 -10.78
N TRP A 58 0.07 9.65 -10.68
CA TRP A 58 -0.41 8.96 -9.49
C TRP A 58 -0.36 7.45 -9.66
N VAL A 59 -0.35 6.73 -8.54
CA VAL A 59 -0.39 5.27 -8.52
C VAL A 59 -1.42 4.72 -7.55
N THR A 60 -1.91 3.53 -7.87
CA THR A 60 -2.64 2.65 -6.96
C THR A 60 -1.84 1.37 -6.77
N LEU A 61 -1.65 0.95 -5.52
CA LEU A 61 -0.99 -0.28 -5.13
C LEU A 61 -2.03 -1.33 -4.74
N HIS A 62 -1.88 -2.52 -5.29
CA HIS A 62 -2.58 -3.73 -4.87
C HIS A 62 -1.57 -4.61 -4.13
N LEU A 63 -1.90 -4.93 -2.88
CA LEU A 63 -1.10 -5.72 -1.95
C LEU A 63 -1.94 -6.85 -1.37
N ARG A 64 -1.33 -7.98 -1.02
CA ARG A 64 -2.00 -9.14 -0.42
C ARG A 64 -1.26 -9.64 0.81
N LYS A 65 -1.99 -10.10 1.82
CA LYS A 65 -1.44 -10.82 2.96
C LYS A 65 -1.48 -12.29 2.61
N ASP A 66 -0.32 -12.88 2.47
CA ASP A 66 -0.19 -14.32 2.26
C ASP A 66 -0.65 -15.10 3.51
#